data_AF-A0A3R7XTJ1-F1
#
_entry.id   AF-A0A3R7XTJ1-F1
#
_cell.length_a   1.000
_cell.length_b   1.000
_cell.length_c   1.000
_cell.angle_alpha   90.00
_cell.angle_beta   90.00
_cell.angle_gamma   90.00
#
_symmetry.space_group_name_H-M   'P 1'
#
loop_
_entity.id
_entity.type
_entity.pdbx_description
1 polymer ?
#
loop_
_entity_poly.entity_id
_entity_poly.type
_entity_poly.pdbx_seq_one_letter_code
_entity_poly.pdbx_strand_id
1 'polypeptide(L)'
;MISDKQEALWVAGLLVTNNYRLLRRVDLSKWVFPEPEGDIKSAVFVDVETTGLHHGQDKVIELGMQAFDFDARDRIVGLGPSYQGFQDPGMPIPQKITEITGITDEDVRGRSLNELEINDIFGHARLIIAHNARFDRPFVEFLAPQTAEMAWACSIQDLDWEAMGMRTKSLDYLLMRHGLFHEAHRALDDVQAGVALLGEDDPDGKQLFLRLTKQARRPSFVLTFHDTPFDWKDSLKAMGCFWSPGDDGQIKGWSMKCASAEEAKACHQHVVDQLGPVEAILSRYNALTRYKHEDLPNARETLKPN
;
A
#
# COMPACT_ATOMS: atom_id res chain seq x y z
N MET A 1 -40.20 11.44 12.21
CA MET A 1 -38.75 11.58 12.01
C MET A 1 -38.11 11.71 13.38
N ILE A 2 -37.03 10.97 13.63
CA ILE A 2 -36.23 11.15 14.84
C ILE A 2 -35.43 12.44 14.62
N SER A 3 -35.38 13.34 15.61
CA SER A 3 -34.53 14.54 15.52
C SER A 3 -33.06 14.16 15.76
N ASP A 4 -32.11 14.88 15.17
CA ASP A 4 -30.66 14.67 15.37
C ASP A 4 -30.26 14.58 16.86
N LYS A 5 -30.89 15.40 17.71
CA LYS A 5 -30.65 15.39 19.16
C LYS A 5 -31.08 14.07 19.83
N GLN A 6 -32.19 13.50 19.36
CA GLN A 6 -32.74 12.26 19.87
C GLN A 6 -31.91 11.06 19.39
N GLU A 7 -31.44 11.10 18.14
CA GLU A 7 -30.51 10.12 17.59
C GLU A 7 -29.18 10.11 18.36
N ALA A 8 -28.59 11.28 18.59
CA ALA A 8 -27.36 11.42 19.37
C ALA A 8 -27.49 10.84 20.79
N LEU A 9 -28.62 11.07 21.45
CA LEU A 9 -28.92 10.49 22.78
C LEU A 9 -28.99 8.96 22.73
N TRP A 10 -29.60 8.37 21.70
CA TRP A 10 -29.67 6.92 21.56
C TRP A 10 -28.31 6.31 21.27
N VAL A 11 -27.53 6.90 20.36
CA VAL A 11 -26.16 6.47 20.06
C VAL A 11 -25.31 6.50 21.33
N ALA A 12 -25.34 7.59 22.08
CA ALA A 12 -24.62 7.70 23.35
C ALA A 12 -25.06 6.62 24.35
N GLY A 13 -26.36 6.39 24.49
CA GLY A 13 -26.91 5.35 25.38
C GLY A 13 -26.45 3.94 24.99
N LEU A 14 -26.42 3.61 23.71
CA LEU A 14 -25.97 2.30 23.21
C LEU A 14 -24.47 2.08 23.45
N LEU A 15 -23.65 3.10 23.20
CA LEU A 15 -22.19 3.02 23.37
C LEU A 15 -21.78 2.75 24.83
N VAL A 16 -22.51 3.31 25.80
CA VAL A 16 -22.23 3.08 27.25
C VAL A 16 -22.41 1.60 27.65
N THR A 17 -23.25 0.85 26.94
CA THR A 17 -23.49 -0.57 27.27
C THR A 17 -22.34 -1.50 26.90
N ASN A 18 -21.41 -1.05 26.06
CA ASN A 18 -20.32 -1.86 25.49
C ASN A 18 -20.77 -3.12 24.69
N ASN A 19 -22.07 -3.24 24.38
CA ASN A 19 -22.64 -4.34 23.60
C ASN A 19 -22.69 -4.03 22.08
N TYR A 20 -22.40 -2.78 21.70
CA TYR A 20 -22.51 -2.29 20.33
C TYR A 20 -21.21 -1.63 19.90
N ARG A 21 -20.90 -1.76 18.62
CA ARG A 21 -19.88 -0.95 17.94
C ARG A 21 -20.57 -0.10 16.89
N LEU A 22 -20.32 1.20 16.93
CA LEU A 22 -20.80 2.12 15.91
C LEU A 22 -19.77 2.19 14.78
N LEU A 23 -20.23 2.02 13.55
CA LEU A 23 -19.45 2.33 12.36
C LEU A 23 -19.94 3.67 11.79
N ARG A 24 -18.99 4.54 11.44
CA ARG A 24 -19.26 5.84 10.84
C ARG A 24 -18.82 5.83 9.38
N ARG A 25 -19.62 6.44 8.51
CA ARG A 25 -19.25 6.57 7.10
C ARG A 25 -18.01 7.46 7.01
N VAL A 26 -17.03 7.05 6.21
CA VAL A 26 -15.88 7.91 5.88
C VAL A 26 -16.40 9.18 5.20
N ASP A 27 -16.00 10.33 5.75
CA ASP A 27 -16.34 11.65 5.25
C ASP A 27 -15.22 12.62 5.63
N LEU A 28 -14.21 12.73 4.76
CA LEU A 28 -13.05 13.58 4.99
C LEU A 28 -13.41 15.07 5.08
N SER A 29 -14.58 15.50 4.54
CA SER A 29 -15.02 16.89 4.62
C SER A 29 -15.34 17.35 6.05
N LYS A 30 -15.57 16.39 6.96
CA LYS A 30 -15.87 16.64 8.39
C LYS A 30 -14.64 16.52 9.28
N TRP A 31 -13.46 16.25 8.72
CA TRP A 31 -12.24 16.13 9.51
C TRP A 31 -11.81 17.47 10.08
N VAL A 32 -11.37 17.43 11.33
CA VAL A 32 -10.75 18.57 12.01
C VAL A 32 -9.27 18.29 12.07
N PHE A 33 -8.49 19.11 11.38
CA PHE A 33 -7.04 18.97 11.32
C PHE A 33 -6.36 19.74 12.46
N PRO A 34 -5.28 19.20 13.04
CA PRO A 34 -4.47 19.95 13.98
C PRO A 34 -3.72 21.08 13.26
N GLU A 35 -3.36 22.12 14.01
CA GLU A 35 -2.47 23.16 13.50
C GLU A 35 -1.12 22.56 13.08
N PRO A 36 -0.62 22.88 11.86
CA PRO A 36 0.65 22.33 11.38
C PRO A 36 1.84 22.71 12.25
N GLU A 37 2.78 21.77 12.39
CA GLU A 37 4.06 22.01 13.05
C GLU A 37 5.25 21.86 12.08
N GLY A 38 5.91 22.98 11.79
CA GLY A 38 7.08 23.01 10.89
C GLY A 38 6.69 23.00 9.40
N ASP A 39 7.58 22.47 8.57
CA ASP A 39 7.37 22.42 7.11
C ASP A 39 6.21 21.50 6.75
N ILE A 40 5.37 21.96 5.83
CA ILE A 40 4.25 21.19 5.27
C ILE A 40 4.70 20.55 3.96
N LYS A 41 4.35 19.28 3.78
CA LYS A 41 4.57 18.50 2.56
C LYS A 41 3.27 17.81 2.17
N SER A 42 3.12 17.47 0.90
CA SER A 42 1.94 16.74 0.43
C SER A 42 2.28 15.28 0.13
N ALA A 43 1.33 14.38 0.36
CA ALA A 43 1.33 13.01 -0.12
C ALA A 43 0.05 12.78 -0.94
N VAL A 44 0.03 11.72 -1.74
CA VAL A 44 -1.17 11.32 -2.49
C VAL A 44 -1.46 9.85 -2.27
N PHE A 45 -2.70 9.55 -1.89
CA PHE A 45 -3.21 8.18 -1.91
C PHE A 45 -3.83 7.91 -3.27
N VAL A 46 -3.47 6.80 -3.91
CA VAL A 46 -3.93 6.40 -5.24
C VAL A 46 -4.51 5.00 -5.22
N ASP A 47 -5.46 4.77 -6.10
CA ASP A 47 -6.09 3.48 -6.36
C ASP A 47 -6.47 3.42 -7.84
N VAL A 48 -6.30 2.25 -8.47
CA VAL A 48 -6.69 2.00 -9.86
C VAL A 48 -7.62 0.81 -9.96
N GLU A 49 -8.70 0.98 -10.71
CA GLU A 49 -9.48 -0.13 -11.21
C GLU A 49 -9.01 -0.49 -12.62
N THR A 50 -8.92 -1.78 -12.92
CA THR A 50 -8.30 -2.26 -14.16
C THR A 50 -9.05 -3.45 -14.75
N THR A 51 -8.80 -3.78 -16.02
CA THR A 51 -9.40 -4.93 -16.70
C THR A 51 -8.90 -6.29 -16.20
N GLY A 52 -7.94 -6.35 -15.28
CA GLY A 52 -7.35 -7.58 -14.79
C GLY A 52 -6.18 -7.36 -13.82
N LEU A 53 -5.25 -8.31 -13.70
CA LEU A 53 -4.17 -8.26 -12.70
C LEU A 53 -2.78 -8.00 -13.29
N HIS A 54 -2.64 -8.02 -14.62
CA HIS A 54 -1.37 -8.01 -15.32
C HIS A 54 -1.17 -6.70 -16.06
N HIS A 55 -0.46 -5.73 -15.48
CA HIS A 55 -0.21 -4.40 -16.04
C HIS A 55 0.36 -4.35 -17.47
N GLY A 56 1.08 -5.41 -17.92
CA GLY A 56 1.59 -5.51 -19.29
C GLY A 56 0.52 -5.84 -20.34
N GLN A 57 -0.65 -6.33 -19.91
CA GLN A 57 -1.75 -6.77 -20.77
C GLN A 57 -3.04 -5.99 -20.48
N ASP A 58 -3.36 -5.84 -19.20
CA ASP A 58 -4.55 -5.18 -18.69
C ASP A 58 -4.45 -3.66 -18.74
N LYS A 59 -5.61 -3.00 -18.71
CA LYS A 59 -5.76 -1.56 -18.88
C LYS A 59 -6.44 -0.95 -17.65
N VAL A 60 -6.04 0.27 -17.30
CA VAL A 60 -6.75 1.08 -16.31
C VAL A 60 -8.12 1.47 -16.87
N ILE A 61 -9.15 1.37 -16.03
CA ILE A 61 -10.52 1.78 -16.32
C ILE A 61 -11.01 2.91 -15.40
N GLU A 62 -10.50 3.02 -14.17
CA GLU A 62 -10.73 4.15 -13.25
C GLU A 62 -9.44 4.49 -12.50
N LEU A 63 -9.22 5.77 -12.22
CA LEU A 63 -8.16 6.26 -11.34
C LEU A 63 -8.78 7.14 -10.25
N GLY A 64 -8.49 6.83 -9.00
CA GLY A 64 -8.79 7.65 -7.83
C GLY A 64 -7.52 8.22 -7.22
N MET A 65 -7.55 9.50 -6.84
CA MET A 65 -6.45 10.17 -6.16
C MET A 65 -6.99 11.09 -5.06
N GLN A 66 -6.38 11.05 -3.88
CA GLN A 66 -6.62 12.03 -2.82
C GLN A 66 -5.27 12.54 -2.32
N ALA A 67 -4.95 13.80 -2.62
CA ALA A 67 -3.83 14.49 -2.00
C ALA A 67 -4.18 14.90 -0.57
N PHE A 68 -3.18 14.92 0.30
CA PHE A 68 -3.30 15.42 1.66
C PHE A 68 -1.96 15.97 2.15
N ASP A 69 -2.05 16.92 3.05
CA ASP A 69 -0.89 17.61 3.62
C ASP A 69 -0.51 16.99 4.95
N PHE A 70 0.80 16.93 5.20
CA PHE A 70 1.36 16.48 6.45
C PHE A 70 2.52 17.36 6.91
N ASP A 71 2.65 17.48 8.23
CA ASP A 71 3.66 18.34 8.85
C ASP A 71 5.00 17.62 9.09
N ALA A 72 5.97 18.31 9.70
CA ALA A 72 7.29 17.77 9.98
C ALA A 72 7.29 16.61 11.01
N ARG A 73 6.16 16.35 11.67
CA ARG A 73 5.95 15.24 12.61
C ARG A 73 5.20 14.08 11.97
N ASP A 74 4.97 14.11 10.66
CA ASP A 74 4.17 13.13 9.92
C ASP A 74 2.75 12.99 10.48
N ARG A 75 2.12 14.12 10.86
CA ARG A 75 0.68 14.18 11.14
C ARG A 75 -0.04 14.71 9.91
N ILE A 76 -1.20 14.14 9.59
CA ILE A 76 -2.07 14.72 8.56
C ILE A 76 -2.65 16.04 9.07
N VAL A 77 -2.47 17.11 8.32
CA VAL A 77 -2.84 18.49 8.71
C VAL A 77 -3.76 19.21 7.70
N GLY A 78 -4.08 18.57 6.59
CA GLY A 78 -5.02 19.12 5.62
C GLY A 78 -5.31 18.16 4.47
N LEU A 79 -6.33 18.47 3.69
CA LEU A 79 -6.63 17.80 2.42
C LEU A 79 -6.16 18.68 1.26
N GLY A 80 -5.57 18.03 0.27
CA GLY A 80 -5.29 18.63 -1.02
C GLY A 80 -6.38 18.29 -2.05
N PRO A 81 -6.13 18.58 -3.34
CA PRO A 81 -7.03 18.22 -4.42
C PRO A 81 -7.25 16.70 -4.51
N SER A 82 -8.46 16.33 -4.92
CA SER A 82 -8.83 14.96 -5.28
C SER A 82 -9.08 14.86 -6.77
N TYR A 83 -8.82 13.69 -7.36
CA TYR A 83 -9.13 13.39 -8.75
C TYR A 83 -9.85 12.05 -8.87
N GLN A 84 -10.86 12.01 -9.75
CA GLN A 84 -11.53 10.79 -10.16
C GLN A 84 -11.79 10.85 -11.65
N GLY A 85 -11.41 9.81 -12.38
CA GLY A 85 -11.67 9.74 -13.81
C GLY A 85 -11.75 8.31 -14.32
N PHE A 86 -12.51 8.13 -15.39
CA PHE A 86 -12.57 6.89 -16.16
C PHE A 86 -11.65 6.94 -17.38
N GLN A 87 -11.19 5.77 -17.80
CA GLN A 87 -10.41 5.56 -19.01
C GLN A 87 -11.09 4.49 -19.87
N ASP A 88 -11.37 4.80 -21.13
CA ASP A 88 -11.77 3.77 -22.10
C ASP A 88 -10.58 2.82 -22.33
N PRO A 89 -10.70 1.52 -22.02
CA PRO A 89 -9.61 0.57 -22.19
C PRO A 89 -9.44 0.12 -23.65
N GLY A 90 -10.35 0.48 -24.56
CA GLY A 90 -10.34 0.06 -25.96
C GLY A 90 -10.64 -1.43 -26.18
N MET A 91 -11.13 -2.11 -25.14
CA MET A 91 -11.52 -3.53 -25.14
C MET A 91 -12.71 -3.75 -24.20
N PRO A 92 -13.49 -4.83 -24.38
CA PRO A 92 -14.56 -5.17 -23.45
C PRO A 92 -14.02 -5.42 -22.04
N ILE A 93 -14.65 -4.84 -21.02
CA ILE A 93 -14.34 -5.12 -19.62
C ILE A 93 -14.78 -6.56 -19.31
N PRO A 94 -13.90 -7.43 -18.77
CA PRO A 94 -14.30 -8.78 -18.42
C PRO A 94 -15.42 -8.77 -17.37
N GLN A 95 -16.44 -9.63 -17.54
CA GLN A 95 -17.61 -9.66 -16.65
C GLN A 95 -17.23 -9.75 -15.16
N LYS A 96 -16.23 -10.57 -14.82
CA LYS A 96 -15.74 -10.69 -13.43
C LYS A 96 -15.24 -9.36 -12.86
N ILE A 97 -14.62 -8.51 -13.69
CA ILE A 97 -14.18 -7.17 -13.25
C ILE A 97 -15.40 -6.29 -13.01
N THR A 98 -16.37 -6.25 -13.92
CA THR A 98 -17.63 -5.52 -13.71
C THR A 98 -18.37 -5.99 -12.45
N GLU A 99 -18.33 -7.29 -12.13
CA GLU A 99 -18.93 -7.83 -10.89
C GLU A 99 -18.21 -7.35 -9.61
N ILE A 100 -16.93 -7.02 -9.69
CA ILE A 100 -16.13 -6.51 -8.56
C ILE A 100 -16.26 -4.99 -8.46
N THR A 101 -16.04 -4.29 -9.58
CA THR A 101 -15.92 -2.82 -9.61
C THR A 101 -17.23 -2.10 -9.85
N GLY A 102 -18.24 -2.80 -10.38
CA GLY A 102 -19.47 -2.20 -10.86
C GLY A 102 -19.31 -1.38 -12.15
N ILE A 103 -18.09 -1.27 -12.69
CA ILE A 103 -17.79 -0.47 -13.89
C ILE A 103 -18.14 -1.28 -15.15
N THR A 104 -18.95 -0.68 -16.01
CA THR A 104 -19.40 -1.26 -17.28
C THR A 104 -18.71 -0.62 -18.48
N ASP A 105 -18.78 -1.28 -19.64
CA ASP A 105 -18.29 -0.71 -20.92
C ASP A 105 -18.96 0.63 -21.25
N GLU A 106 -20.18 0.90 -20.76
CA GLU A 106 -20.88 2.18 -20.98
C GLU A 106 -20.27 3.31 -20.15
N ASP A 107 -19.84 3.02 -18.92
CA ASP A 107 -19.28 4.03 -18.00
C ASP A 107 -17.98 4.62 -18.54
N VAL A 108 -17.17 3.78 -19.20
CA VAL A 108 -15.83 4.13 -19.69
C VAL A 108 -15.80 4.58 -21.15
N ARG A 109 -16.87 4.34 -21.94
CA ARG A 109 -16.84 4.57 -23.40
C ARG A 109 -16.47 6.01 -23.75
N GLY A 110 -15.40 6.16 -24.52
CA GLY A 110 -14.88 7.44 -24.99
C GLY A 110 -14.33 8.36 -23.88
N ARG A 111 -14.15 7.85 -22.66
CA ARG A 111 -13.55 8.58 -21.55
C ARG A 111 -12.03 8.52 -21.65
N SER A 112 -11.38 9.60 -21.23
CA SER A 112 -9.94 9.68 -21.11
C SER A 112 -9.57 10.40 -19.82
N LEU A 113 -8.54 9.92 -19.15
CA LEU A 113 -8.00 10.59 -17.98
C LEU A 113 -7.38 11.94 -18.34
N ASN A 114 -7.52 12.92 -17.45
CA ASN A 114 -6.93 14.24 -17.61
C ASN A 114 -5.47 14.22 -17.14
N GLU A 115 -4.55 13.92 -18.07
CA GLU A 115 -3.12 13.82 -17.79
C GLU A 115 -2.54 15.09 -17.15
N LEU A 116 -3.03 16.28 -17.50
CA LEU A 116 -2.52 17.53 -16.94
C LEU A 116 -2.82 17.65 -15.45
N GLU A 117 -4.04 17.33 -15.05
CA GLU A 117 -4.49 17.39 -13.65
C GLU A 117 -3.83 16.30 -12.80
N ILE A 118 -3.72 15.08 -13.34
CA ILE A 118 -3.01 13.97 -12.69
C ILE A 118 -1.54 14.34 -12.45
N ASN A 119 -0.87 14.89 -13.47
CA ASN A 119 0.53 15.25 -13.34
C ASN A 119 0.75 16.44 -12.39
N ASP A 120 -0.18 17.39 -12.32
CA ASP A 120 -0.14 18.49 -11.37
C ASP A 120 -0.21 17.99 -9.91
N ILE A 121 -1.18 17.12 -9.60
CA ILE A 121 -1.33 16.52 -8.27
C ILE A 121 -0.07 15.76 -7.85
N PHE A 122 0.49 14.93 -8.74
CA PHE A 122 1.73 14.21 -8.44
C PHE A 122 2.95 15.15 -8.31
N GLY A 123 3.00 16.23 -9.10
CA GLY A 123 4.10 17.19 -9.08
C GLY A 123 4.31 17.87 -7.72
N HIS A 124 3.25 17.98 -6.92
CA HIS A 124 3.30 18.52 -5.56
C HIS A 124 3.56 17.46 -4.47
N ALA A 125 3.38 16.17 -4.78
CA ALA A 125 3.50 15.10 -3.80
C ALA A 125 4.96 14.69 -3.53
N ARG A 126 5.24 14.33 -2.27
CA ARG A 126 6.53 13.80 -1.82
C ARG A 126 6.51 12.30 -1.56
N LEU A 127 5.32 11.72 -1.50
CA LEU A 127 5.07 10.31 -1.24
C LEU A 127 3.77 9.91 -1.94
N ILE A 128 3.80 8.78 -2.65
CA ILE A 128 2.62 8.12 -3.22
C ILE A 128 2.31 6.91 -2.34
N ILE A 129 1.03 6.69 -2.06
CA ILE A 129 0.55 5.62 -1.19
C ILE A 129 -0.57 4.87 -1.90
N ALA A 130 -0.59 3.54 -1.79
CA ALA A 130 -1.71 2.74 -2.26
C ALA A 130 -2.06 1.63 -1.26
N HIS A 131 -3.28 1.09 -1.38
CA HIS A 131 -3.72 -0.06 -0.60
C HIS A 131 -3.28 -1.40 -1.20
N ASN A 132 -2.47 -1.42 -2.25
CA ASN A 132 -1.62 -2.56 -2.58
C ASN A 132 -0.55 -2.10 -3.56
N ALA A 133 0.41 -1.28 -3.12
CA ALA A 133 1.29 -0.57 -4.05
C ALA A 133 2.02 -1.43 -5.11
N ARG A 134 2.24 -2.74 -4.88
CA ARG A 134 2.77 -3.63 -5.93
C ARG A 134 1.85 -3.79 -7.13
N PHE A 135 0.54 -3.71 -6.92
CA PHE A 135 -0.48 -3.75 -7.95
C PHE A 135 -0.68 -2.38 -8.59
N ASP A 136 -0.88 -1.32 -7.80
CA ASP A 136 -1.22 0.01 -8.33
C ASP A 136 -0.06 0.68 -9.06
N ARG A 137 1.14 0.58 -8.48
CA ARG A 137 2.32 1.34 -8.93
C ARG A 137 2.64 1.14 -10.41
N PRO A 138 2.71 -0.09 -10.95
CA PRO A 138 3.00 -0.28 -12.37
C PRO A 138 2.01 0.39 -13.32
N PHE A 139 0.72 0.40 -12.97
CA PHE A 139 -0.31 1.09 -13.77
C PHE A 139 -0.17 2.61 -13.66
N VAL A 140 0.07 3.13 -12.46
CA VAL A 140 0.26 4.57 -12.23
C VAL A 140 1.54 5.07 -12.89
N GLU A 141 2.64 4.31 -12.87
CA GLU A 141 3.87 4.64 -13.60
C GLU A 141 3.66 4.69 -15.11
N PHE A 142 2.78 3.85 -15.65
CA PHE A 142 2.40 3.92 -17.07
C PHE A 142 1.58 5.18 -17.39
N LEU A 143 0.62 5.54 -16.54
CA LEU A 143 -0.23 6.74 -16.72
C LEU A 143 0.53 8.05 -16.49
N ALA A 144 1.42 8.07 -15.51
CA ALA A 144 2.17 9.25 -15.08
C ALA A 144 3.65 8.87 -14.86
N PRO A 145 4.47 8.88 -15.93
CA PRO A 145 5.86 8.40 -15.88
C PRO A 145 6.75 9.07 -14.85
N GLN A 146 6.44 10.31 -14.44
CA GLN A 146 7.16 11.00 -13.37
C GLN A 146 7.11 10.27 -12.02
N THR A 147 6.08 9.45 -11.79
CA THR A 147 5.90 8.70 -10.53
C THR A 147 6.90 7.56 -10.36
N ALA A 148 7.61 7.17 -11.43
CA ALA A 148 8.63 6.13 -11.39
C ALA A 148 9.87 6.51 -10.55
N GLU A 149 10.11 7.81 -10.41
CA GLU A 149 11.21 8.39 -9.64
C GLU A 149 10.74 8.95 -8.27
N MET A 150 9.48 8.68 -7.90
CA MET A 150 8.90 9.13 -6.64
C MET A 150 8.97 8.06 -5.55
N ALA A 151 8.86 8.49 -4.30
CA ALA A 151 8.78 7.58 -3.16
C ALA A 151 7.38 6.96 -3.08
N TRP A 152 7.33 5.64 -2.87
CA TRP A 152 6.11 4.87 -2.69
C TRP A 152 6.04 4.24 -1.30
N ALA A 153 4.83 4.13 -0.77
CA ALA A 153 4.49 3.35 0.41
C ALA A 153 3.24 2.49 0.16
N CYS A 154 3.13 1.40 0.90
CA CYS A 154 2.04 0.45 0.79
C CYS A 154 1.39 0.26 2.15
N SER A 155 0.12 0.63 2.28
CA SER A 155 -0.57 0.49 3.58
C SER A 155 -0.70 -0.96 4.04
N ILE A 156 -0.63 -1.97 3.14
CA ILE A 156 -0.61 -3.39 3.50
C ILE A 156 0.75 -3.87 4.04
N GLN A 157 1.85 -3.37 3.46
CA GLN A 157 3.20 -3.91 3.69
C GLN A 157 4.04 -3.04 4.63
N ASP A 158 3.80 -1.73 4.67
CA ASP A 158 4.55 -0.77 5.50
C ASP A 158 3.94 -0.57 6.91
N LEU A 159 2.89 -1.33 7.23
CA LEU A 159 2.27 -1.36 8.55
C LEU A 159 2.23 -2.80 9.07
N ASP A 160 2.65 -2.96 10.33
CA ASP A 160 2.62 -4.25 11.02
C ASP A 160 1.25 -4.50 11.63
N TRP A 161 0.30 -4.80 10.75
CA TRP A 161 -1.09 -5.07 11.10
C TRP A 161 -1.25 -6.23 12.08
N GLU A 162 -0.38 -7.23 12.02
CA GLU A 162 -0.43 -8.39 12.93
C GLU A 162 -0.04 -7.98 14.35
N ALA A 163 1.05 -7.21 14.50
CA ALA A 163 1.41 -6.63 15.80
C ALA A 163 0.33 -5.70 16.36
N MET A 164 -0.48 -5.08 15.49
CA MET A 164 -1.66 -4.27 15.87
C MET A 164 -2.92 -5.12 16.12
N GLY A 165 -2.86 -6.45 16.05
CA GLY A 165 -3.97 -7.35 16.33
C GLY A 165 -5.02 -7.43 15.22
N MET A 166 -4.63 -7.15 13.98
CA MET A 166 -5.49 -7.30 12.79
C MET A 166 -5.26 -8.66 12.14
N ARG A 167 -6.36 -9.32 11.76
CA ARG A 167 -6.32 -10.68 11.19
C ARG A 167 -6.23 -10.68 9.66
N THR A 168 -6.76 -9.63 9.04
CA THR A 168 -6.70 -9.42 7.60
C THR A 168 -6.26 -7.99 7.33
N LYS A 169 -5.83 -7.75 6.10
CA LYS A 169 -5.34 -6.45 5.65
C LYS A 169 -6.27 -5.81 4.60
N SER A 170 -7.51 -6.29 4.48
CA SER A 170 -8.48 -5.68 3.57
C SER A 170 -8.91 -4.33 4.12
N LEU A 171 -9.04 -3.33 3.24
CA LEU A 171 -9.39 -1.97 3.61
C LEU A 171 -10.68 -1.92 4.45
N ASP A 172 -11.74 -2.59 4.00
CA ASP A 172 -13.01 -2.74 4.72
C ASP A 172 -12.85 -3.23 6.16
N TYR A 173 -12.04 -4.27 6.36
CA TYR A 173 -11.84 -4.86 7.68
C TYR A 173 -11.10 -3.90 8.59
N LEU A 174 -10.05 -3.26 8.06
CA LEU A 174 -9.26 -2.29 8.80
C LEU A 174 -10.13 -1.11 9.21
N LEU A 175 -10.89 -0.52 8.29
CA LEU A 175 -11.84 0.55 8.58
C LEU A 175 -12.86 0.15 9.65
N MET A 176 -13.48 -1.02 9.50
CA MET A 176 -14.44 -1.53 10.48
C MET A 176 -13.82 -1.66 11.88
N ARG A 177 -12.55 -2.09 11.96
CA ARG A 177 -11.81 -2.20 13.23
C ARG A 177 -11.53 -0.84 13.87
N HIS A 178 -11.48 0.22 13.07
CA HIS A 178 -11.38 1.62 13.49
C HIS A 178 -12.74 2.34 13.61
N GLY A 179 -13.86 1.62 13.50
CA GLY A 179 -15.20 2.22 13.63
C GLY A 179 -15.62 3.04 12.41
N LEU A 180 -15.08 2.71 11.24
CA LEU A 180 -15.32 3.36 9.95
C LEU A 180 -15.91 2.37 8.94
N PHE A 181 -16.58 2.88 7.90
CA PHE A 181 -16.97 2.12 6.71
C PHE A 181 -17.04 3.03 5.49
N HIS A 182 -16.92 2.45 4.30
CA HIS A 182 -17.14 3.12 3.00
C HIS A 182 -17.92 2.20 2.05
N GLU A 183 -18.26 2.70 0.88
CA GLU A 183 -18.72 1.86 -0.23
C GLU A 183 -17.48 1.51 -1.06
N ALA A 184 -17.12 0.22 -1.09
CA ALA A 184 -15.92 -0.27 -1.74
C ALA A 184 -16.06 -0.29 -3.26
N HIS A 185 -14.91 -0.37 -3.94
CA HIS A 185 -14.79 -0.60 -5.39
C HIS A 185 -15.14 0.60 -6.29
N ARG A 186 -15.06 1.80 -5.70
CA ARG A 186 -14.94 3.05 -6.45
C ARG A 186 -13.61 3.67 -6.08
N ALA A 187 -12.75 3.93 -7.06
CA ALA A 187 -11.37 4.28 -6.78
C ALA A 187 -11.23 5.53 -5.87
N LEU A 188 -12.10 6.54 -6.03
CA LEU A 188 -12.09 7.73 -5.16
C LEU A 188 -12.51 7.42 -3.72
N ASP A 189 -13.53 6.59 -3.53
CA ASP A 189 -14.01 6.21 -2.20
C ASP A 189 -12.94 5.40 -1.45
N ASP A 190 -12.25 4.50 -2.16
CA ASP A 190 -11.17 3.67 -1.64
C ASP A 190 -9.95 4.51 -1.23
N VAL A 191 -9.52 5.50 -2.03
CA VAL A 191 -8.41 6.40 -1.63
C VAL A 191 -8.78 7.30 -0.46
N GLN A 192 -10.03 7.80 -0.41
CA GLN A 192 -10.48 8.62 0.73
C GLN A 192 -10.57 7.80 2.01
N ALA A 193 -11.04 6.55 1.90
CA ALA A 193 -11.05 5.62 3.01
C ALA A 193 -9.63 5.21 3.44
N GLY A 194 -8.70 5.07 2.50
CA GLY A 194 -7.27 4.88 2.76
C GLY A 194 -6.65 6.04 3.54
N VAL A 195 -6.91 7.29 3.13
CA VAL A 195 -6.51 8.49 3.88
C VAL A 195 -7.16 8.50 5.26
N ALA A 196 -8.45 8.17 5.35
CA ALA A 196 -9.18 8.11 6.61
C ALA A 196 -8.52 7.14 7.60
N LEU A 197 -8.23 5.92 7.14
CA LEU A 197 -7.54 4.91 7.91
C LEU A 197 -6.15 5.39 8.37
N LEU A 198 -5.38 6.05 7.50
CA LEU A 198 -4.07 6.56 7.87
C LEU A 198 -4.11 7.68 8.92
N GLY A 199 -5.24 8.40 9.04
CA GLY A 199 -5.46 9.39 10.08
C GLY A 199 -5.78 8.81 11.46
N GLU A 200 -6.18 7.54 11.54
CA GLU A 200 -6.49 6.85 12.80
C GLU A 200 -5.24 6.44 13.57
N ASP A 201 -5.39 6.22 14.88
CA ASP A 201 -4.32 5.80 15.77
C ASP A 201 -4.19 4.27 15.86
N ASP A 202 -2.95 3.81 16.01
CA ASP A 202 -2.63 2.45 16.40
C ASP A 202 -2.93 2.19 17.90
N PRO A 203 -2.80 0.94 18.40
CA PRO A 203 -3.05 0.64 19.82
C PRO A 203 -2.13 1.38 20.81
N ASP A 204 -0.98 1.91 20.37
CA ASP A 204 -0.06 2.71 21.20
C ASP A 204 -0.44 4.21 21.18
N GLY A 205 -1.53 4.60 20.51
CA GLY A 205 -1.95 5.99 20.35
C GLY A 205 -1.09 6.79 19.37
N LYS A 206 -0.49 6.14 18.38
CA LYS A 206 0.25 6.81 17.30
C LYS A 206 -0.49 6.67 15.98
N GLN A 207 -0.64 7.79 15.27
CA GLN A 207 -1.26 7.81 13.95
C GLN A 207 -0.62 6.80 12.99
N LEU A 208 -1.45 6.08 12.23
CA LEU A 208 -1.01 5.07 11.27
C LEU A 208 -0.14 5.68 10.17
N PHE A 209 -0.43 6.90 9.72
CA PHE A 209 0.41 7.64 8.78
C PHE A 209 1.85 7.84 9.27
N LEU A 210 2.04 8.18 10.55
CA LEU A 210 3.37 8.29 11.18
C LEU A 210 4.12 6.95 11.15
N ARG A 211 3.43 5.83 11.39
CA ARG A 211 4.03 4.49 11.32
C ARG A 211 4.44 4.15 9.89
N LEU A 212 3.55 4.42 8.93
CA LEU A 212 3.77 4.17 7.51
C LEU A 212 4.95 4.97 6.97
N THR A 213 5.02 6.28 7.24
CA THR A 213 6.12 7.13 6.75
C THR A 213 7.46 6.75 7.38
N LYS A 214 7.48 6.40 8.66
CA LYS A 214 8.68 5.86 9.33
C LYS A 214 9.16 4.59 8.67
N GLN A 215 8.26 3.64 8.40
CA GLN A 215 8.62 2.40 7.72
C GLN A 215 9.05 2.66 6.28
N ALA A 216 8.37 3.57 5.57
CA ALA A 216 8.67 3.89 4.18
C ALA A 216 10.09 4.48 4.00
N ARG A 217 10.58 5.25 4.98
CA ARG A 217 11.94 5.81 4.98
C ARG A 217 13.03 4.78 5.25
N ARG A 218 12.69 3.63 5.86
CA ARG A 218 13.67 2.60 6.19
C ARG A 218 14.03 1.79 4.93
N PRO A 219 15.31 1.46 4.74
CA PRO A 219 15.67 0.48 3.74
C PRO A 219 15.09 -0.89 4.12
N SER A 220 14.78 -1.70 3.12
CA SER A 220 14.42 -3.10 3.31
C SER A 220 15.43 -3.99 2.61
N PHE A 221 15.62 -5.20 3.12
CA PHE A 221 16.62 -6.14 2.63
C PHE A 221 15.97 -7.47 2.31
N VAL A 222 16.36 -8.06 1.20
CA VAL A 222 15.97 -9.42 0.82
C VAL A 222 17.24 -10.21 0.57
N LEU A 223 17.40 -11.31 1.30
CA LEU A 223 18.49 -12.26 1.09
C LEU A 223 17.96 -13.42 0.25
N THR A 224 18.58 -13.70 -0.89
CA THR A 224 18.17 -14.78 -1.80
C THR A 224 19.30 -15.78 -2.00
N PHE A 225 19.04 -17.03 -1.64
CA PHE A 225 19.91 -18.18 -1.91
C PHE A 225 19.54 -18.75 -3.29
N HIS A 226 20.46 -18.64 -4.25
CA HIS A 226 20.30 -19.22 -5.58
C HIS A 226 21.02 -20.57 -5.68
N ASP A 227 20.61 -21.39 -6.64
CA ASP A 227 21.23 -22.70 -6.94
C ASP A 227 21.37 -23.65 -5.73
N THR A 228 20.47 -23.52 -4.75
CA THR A 228 20.43 -24.42 -3.58
C THR A 228 19.96 -25.83 -3.98
N PRO A 229 20.51 -26.90 -3.37
CA PRO A 229 19.98 -28.26 -3.50
C PRO A 229 18.47 -28.34 -3.20
N PHE A 230 17.75 -29.21 -3.93
CA PHE A 230 16.30 -29.33 -3.79
C PHE A 230 15.86 -29.83 -2.40
N ASP A 231 16.67 -30.69 -1.78
CA ASP A 231 16.45 -31.26 -0.45
C ASP A 231 16.57 -30.22 0.69
N TRP A 232 17.12 -29.04 0.43
CA TRP A 232 17.15 -27.93 1.41
C TRP A 232 15.80 -27.25 1.59
N LYS A 233 14.83 -27.50 0.71
CA LYS A 233 13.52 -26.83 0.67
C LYS A 233 12.83 -26.77 2.04
N ASP A 234 12.73 -27.88 2.75
CA ASP A 234 11.98 -27.92 4.00
C ASP A 234 12.73 -27.21 5.13
N SER A 235 14.07 -27.32 5.16
CA SER A 235 14.92 -26.59 6.10
C SER A 235 14.87 -25.07 5.88
N LEU A 236 14.97 -24.62 4.62
CA LEU A 236 14.89 -23.20 4.28
C LEU A 236 13.51 -22.62 4.61
N LYS A 237 12.43 -23.36 4.34
CA LYS A 237 11.08 -22.97 4.80
C LYS A 237 10.99 -22.83 6.32
N ALA A 238 11.55 -23.79 7.07
CA ALA A 238 11.56 -23.75 8.52
C ALA A 238 12.35 -22.56 9.08
N MET A 239 13.36 -22.07 8.34
CA MET A 239 14.11 -20.84 8.62
C MET A 239 13.40 -19.55 8.16
N GLY A 240 12.16 -19.64 7.66
CA GLY A 240 11.37 -18.49 7.23
C GLY A 240 11.61 -18.04 5.79
N CYS A 241 12.33 -18.83 4.98
CA CYS A 241 12.46 -18.54 3.55
C CYS A 241 11.16 -18.84 2.80
N PHE A 242 10.85 -18.00 1.82
CA PHE A 242 9.83 -18.23 0.79
C PHE A 242 10.50 -18.46 -0.56
N TRP A 243 9.79 -19.12 -1.48
CA TRP A 243 10.29 -19.32 -2.83
C TRP A 243 10.05 -18.07 -3.68
N SER A 244 11.11 -17.54 -4.28
CA SER A 244 11.07 -16.51 -5.31
C SER A 244 11.19 -17.18 -6.70
N PRO A 245 10.20 -17.06 -7.59
CA PRO A 245 10.23 -17.71 -8.90
C PRO A 245 11.23 -17.08 -9.87
N GLY A 246 11.69 -15.85 -9.59
CA GLY A 246 12.60 -15.09 -10.46
C GLY A 246 11.91 -14.26 -11.54
N ASP A 247 10.60 -14.07 -11.43
CA ASP A 247 9.84 -13.20 -12.32
C ASP A 247 10.06 -11.72 -11.97
N ASP A 248 9.81 -10.83 -12.93
CA ASP A 248 9.85 -9.37 -12.76
C ASP A 248 11.15 -8.84 -12.14
N GLY A 249 12.30 -9.32 -12.62
CA GLY A 249 13.63 -8.85 -12.18
C GLY A 249 14.11 -9.39 -10.83
N GLN A 250 13.28 -10.20 -10.14
CA GLN A 250 13.67 -10.91 -8.94
C GLN A 250 14.67 -12.03 -9.25
N ILE A 251 15.46 -12.39 -8.23
CA ILE A 251 16.37 -13.52 -8.33
C ILE A 251 15.58 -14.78 -8.00
N LYS A 252 15.68 -15.79 -8.86
CA LYS A 252 15.09 -17.10 -8.62
C LYS A 252 15.84 -17.80 -7.49
N GLY A 253 15.13 -18.22 -6.45
CA GLY A 253 15.73 -18.90 -5.31
C GLY A 253 14.90 -18.84 -4.04
N TRP A 254 15.47 -19.33 -2.94
CA TRP A 254 14.87 -19.19 -1.62
C TRP A 254 15.23 -17.84 -1.03
N SER A 255 14.23 -17.05 -0.67
CA SER A 255 14.38 -15.67 -0.24
C SER A 255 13.83 -15.46 1.17
N MET A 256 14.41 -14.52 1.91
CA MET A 256 13.88 -14.06 3.18
C MET A 256 13.98 -12.53 3.29
N LYS A 257 13.03 -11.91 3.99
CA LYS A 257 13.06 -10.47 4.31
C LYS A 257 13.89 -10.28 5.58
N CYS A 258 14.79 -9.30 5.57
CA CYS A 258 15.62 -8.94 6.71
C CYS A 258 15.41 -7.45 7.05
N ALA A 259 15.44 -7.10 8.33
CA ALA A 259 15.31 -5.72 8.81
C ALA A 259 16.60 -4.90 8.64
N SER A 260 17.75 -5.57 8.50
CA SER A 260 19.06 -4.94 8.29
C SER A 260 20.01 -5.79 7.44
N ALA A 261 21.11 -5.19 6.97
CA ALA A 261 22.16 -5.92 6.27
C ALA A 261 22.91 -6.86 7.23
N GLU A 262 23.08 -6.46 8.48
CA GLU A 262 23.72 -7.25 9.54
C GLU A 262 22.91 -8.51 9.86
N GLU A 263 21.59 -8.38 9.96
CA GLU A 263 20.68 -9.52 10.11
C GLU A 263 20.75 -10.44 8.90
N ALA A 264 20.75 -9.91 7.67
CA ALA A 264 20.89 -10.73 6.47
C ALA A 264 22.21 -11.53 6.46
N LYS A 265 23.31 -10.91 6.88
CA LYS A 265 24.61 -11.59 7.00
C LYS A 265 24.59 -12.68 8.09
N ALA A 266 23.94 -12.43 9.22
CA ALA A 266 23.74 -13.43 10.26
C ALA A 266 22.88 -14.62 9.79
N CYS A 267 21.80 -14.35 9.05
CA CYS A 267 20.96 -15.39 8.45
C CYS A 267 21.70 -16.20 7.38
N HIS A 268 22.51 -15.56 6.54
CA HIS A 268 23.37 -16.24 5.58
C HIS A 268 24.34 -17.19 6.28
N GLN A 269 25.04 -16.72 7.32
CA GLN A 269 25.94 -17.57 8.11
C GLN A 269 25.19 -18.74 8.77
N HIS A 270 23.99 -18.50 9.31
CA HIS A 270 23.18 -19.56 9.91
C HIS A 270 22.83 -20.67 8.91
N VAL A 271 22.46 -20.31 7.67
CA VAL A 271 22.20 -21.29 6.60
C VAL A 271 23.47 -22.06 6.25
N VAL A 272 24.61 -21.36 6.12
CA VAL A 272 25.91 -22.00 5.83
C VAL A 272 26.28 -23.01 6.91
N ASP A 273 26.09 -22.67 8.18
CA ASP A 273 26.43 -23.54 9.32
C ASP A 273 25.53 -24.78 9.39
N GLN A 274 24.26 -24.67 9.00
CA GLN A 274 23.28 -25.76 9.12
C GLN A 274 23.23 -26.67 7.90
N LEU A 275 23.34 -26.11 6.69
CA LEU A 275 23.08 -26.82 5.44
C LEU A 275 24.33 -26.99 4.56
N GLY A 276 25.36 -26.17 4.78
CA GLY A 276 26.62 -26.20 4.04
C GLY A 276 26.87 -24.94 3.20
N PRO A 277 28.04 -24.85 2.54
CA PRO A 277 28.48 -23.64 1.85
C PRO A 277 27.53 -23.27 0.70
N VAL A 278 27.09 -22.01 0.67
CA VAL A 278 26.19 -21.47 -0.35
C VAL A 278 26.41 -19.98 -0.55
N GLU A 279 26.35 -19.52 -1.80
CA GLU A 279 26.31 -18.09 -2.10
C GLU A 279 24.88 -17.55 -1.95
N ALA A 280 24.78 -16.30 -1.52
CA ALA A 280 23.49 -15.61 -1.48
C ALA A 280 23.63 -14.19 -2.02
N ILE A 281 22.54 -13.66 -2.55
CA ILE A 281 22.47 -12.28 -3.03
C ILE A 281 21.62 -11.48 -2.04
N LEU A 282 22.24 -10.47 -1.45
CA LEU A 282 21.59 -9.48 -0.59
C LEU A 282 21.16 -8.28 -1.43
N SER A 283 19.85 -8.12 -1.61
CA SER A 283 19.23 -7.00 -2.33
C SER A 283 18.73 -5.94 -1.34
N ARG A 284 19.05 -4.66 -1.58
CA ARG A 284 18.60 -3.52 -0.76
C ARG A 284 17.62 -2.64 -1.51
N TYR A 285 16.49 -2.33 -0.90
CA TYR A 285 15.45 -1.46 -1.46
C TYR A 285 15.17 -0.26 -0.56
N ASN A 286 14.57 0.79 -1.12
CA ASN A 286 14.14 2.01 -0.42
C ASN A 286 12.74 2.41 -0.94
N ALA A 287 12.19 3.56 -0.55
CA ALA A 287 10.88 3.99 -1.03
C ALA A 287 10.80 4.22 -2.55
N LEU A 288 11.92 4.52 -3.22
CA LEU A 288 11.95 4.75 -4.67
C LEU A 288 11.88 3.43 -5.45
N THR A 289 12.52 2.39 -4.95
CA THR A 289 12.65 1.10 -5.65
C THR A 289 11.68 0.02 -5.19
N ARG A 290 11.18 0.08 -3.95
CA ARG A 290 10.19 -0.90 -3.47
C ARG A 290 8.89 -0.79 -4.25
N TYR A 291 8.27 -1.95 -4.50
CA TYR A 291 6.98 -2.06 -5.18
C TYR A 291 6.99 -1.74 -6.68
N LYS A 292 8.15 -1.44 -7.28
CA LYS A 292 8.27 -1.39 -8.74
C LYS A 292 7.87 -2.75 -9.33
N HIS A 293 7.34 -2.72 -10.56
CA HIS A 293 7.05 -3.95 -11.30
C HIS A 293 8.32 -4.80 -11.41
N GLU A 294 9.35 -4.23 -12.02
CA GLU A 294 10.68 -4.80 -11.97
C GLU A 294 11.26 -4.55 -10.58
N ASP A 295 11.51 -5.62 -9.83
CA ASP A 295 12.10 -5.55 -8.50
C ASP A 295 13.57 -5.15 -8.61
N LEU A 296 13.78 -3.86 -8.83
CA LEU A 296 15.07 -3.21 -9.08
C LEU A 296 15.64 -2.73 -7.75
N PRO A 297 16.48 -3.51 -7.04
CA PRO A 297 17.09 -3.03 -5.81
C PRO A 297 18.02 -1.86 -6.10
N ASN A 298 18.17 -0.97 -5.13
CA ASN A 298 19.17 0.11 -5.20
C ASN A 298 20.60 -0.43 -5.20
N ALA A 299 20.81 -1.60 -4.59
CA ALA A 299 22.11 -2.26 -4.49
C ALA A 299 21.95 -3.77 -4.32
N ARG A 300 22.90 -4.54 -4.87
CA ARG A 300 23.07 -5.97 -4.63
C ARG A 300 24.48 -6.23 -4.10
N GLU A 301 24.60 -7.12 -3.13
CA GLU A 301 25.86 -7.63 -2.58
C GLU A 301 25.83 -9.16 -2.65
N THR A 302 26.87 -9.78 -3.22
CA THR A 302 27.04 -11.24 -3.17
C THR A 302 27.73 -11.61 -1.86
N LEU A 303 27.07 -12.44 -1.05
CA LEU A 303 27.63 -13.03 0.16
C LEU A 303 28.19 -14.40 -0.19
N LYS A 304 29.48 -14.60 0.13
CA LYS A 304 30.18 -15.87 -0.10
C LYS A 304 30.26 -16.66 1.21
N PRO A 305 30.20 -18.00 1.15
CA PRO A 305 30.52 -18.80 2.32
C PRO A 305 32.00 -18.58 2.69
N ASN A 306 32.27 -18.42 3.99
CA ASN A 306 33.64 -18.37 4.51
C ASN A 306 34.34 -19.72 4.38
#